data_AF-A0A376RM48-F1
#
_entry.id   AF-A0A376RM48-F1
#
_cell.length_a   1.000
_cell.length_b   1.000
_cell.length_c   1.000
_cell.angle_alpha   90.00
_cell.angle_beta   90.00
_cell.angle_gamma   90.00
#
_symmetry.space_group_name_H-M   'P 1'
#
loop_
_entity.id
_entity.type
_entity.pdbx_description
1 polymer ?
#
loop_
_entity_poly.entity_id
_entity_poly.type
_entity_poly.pdbx_seq_one_letter_code
_entity_poly.pdbx_strand_id
1 'polypeptide(L)'
;MTFMKGLPLLLLVASLCSHAALQPDRTRIVLTLMIKLPVCGWIIVAINSPTSLIPGSKMKKGEKSDDLLVALPPIQRLEPKATTQVRIVKQASTTKLPGDRETLFFYNMREIPPAPEKNSDHAVLQVAIQSRIKVFWRPAALRKKAGEKVELQLQVSQQGNQLTLKNPTAYYLTHCLPGTK
;
A
#
# COMPACT_ATOMS: atom_id res chain seq x y z
N MET A 1 11.84 42.97 22.87
CA MET A 1 12.06 42.28 21.58
C MET A 1 12.32 40.78 21.80
N THR A 2 11.34 40.00 22.27
CA THR A 2 11.54 38.56 22.63
C THR A 2 10.44 37.62 22.15
N PHE A 3 9.57 38.05 21.21
CA PHE A 3 8.40 37.26 20.78
C PHE A 3 8.64 36.32 19.57
N MET A 4 9.83 36.29 18.96
CA MET A 4 10.08 35.56 17.70
C MET A 4 10.73 34.17 17.85
N LYS A 5 11.07 33.72 19.05
CA LYS A 5 11.78 32.43 19.25
C LYS A 5 10.88 31.19 19.40
N GLY A 6 9.56 31.37 19.60
CA GLY A 6 8.60 30.26 19.80
C GLY A 6 7.93 29.75 18.51
N LEU A 7 7.94 30.54 17.44
CA LEU A 7 7.28 30.22 16.17
C LEU A 7 7.81 28.94 15.46
N PRO A 8 9.13 28.64 15.44
CA PRO A 8 9.60 27.41 14.79
C PRO A 8 9.22 26.14 15.55
N LEU A 9 9.03 26.22 16.88
CA LEU A 9 8.60 25.07 17.69
C LEU A 9 7.12 24.74 17.46
N LEU A 10 6.27 25.76 17.26
CA LEU A 10 4.85 25.59 16.96
C LEU A 10 4.61 24.93 15.58
N LEU A 11 5.42 25.29 14.58
CA LEU A 11 5.34 24.70 13.24
C LEU A 11 5.79 23.22 13.20
N LEU A 12 6.68 22.80 14.11
CA LEU A 12 7.12 21.41 14.21
C LEU A 12 6.02 20.48 14.76
N VAL A 13 5.19 20.98 15.69
CA VAL A 13 4.10 20.21 16.32
C VAL A 13 2.90 20.05 15.39
N ALA A 14 2.60 21.05 14.56
CA ALA A 14 1.48 20.99 13.60
C ALA A 14 1.64 19.89 12.53
N SER A 15 2.86 19.42 12.27
CA SER A 15 3.15 18.40 11.25
C SER A 15 2.73 16.98 11.66
N LEU A 16 2.41 16.75 12.95
CA LEU A 16 2.07 15.41 13.45
C LEU A 16 0.59 15.02 13.22
N CYS A 17 -0.26 15.96 12.83
CA CYS A 17 -1.70 15.74 12.70
C CYS A 17 -2.12 15.52 11.23
N SER A 18 -1.63 14.45 10.60
CA SER A 18 -2.13 14.04 9.27
C SER A 18 -3.50 13.37 9.43
N HIS A 19 -4.56 14.06 9.00
CA HIS A 19 -5.91 13.52 9.00
C HIS A 19 -6.22 12.95 7.61
N ALA A 20 -6.12 11.62 7.47
CA ALA A 20 -6.63 10.92 6.30
C ALA A 20 -8.06 10.42 6.57
N ALA A 21 -8.94 10.49 5.56
CA ALA A 21 -10.28 9.92 5.65
C ALA A 21 -10.24 8.40 5.80
N LEU A 22 -9.30 7.74 5.11
CA LEU A 22 -8.94 6.33 5.27
C LEU A 22 -7.44 6.18 5.54
N GLN A 23 -7.09 5.48 6.61
CA GLN A 23 -5.72 5.17 6.96
C GLN A 23 -5.49 3.66 6.94
N PRO A 24 -4.74 3.12 5.96
CA PRO A 24 -4.24 1.76 6.04
C PRO A 24 -3.18 1.65 7.15
N ASP A 25 -3.14 0.53 7.87
CA ASP A 25 -2.15 0.28 8.92
C ASP A 25 -0.71 0.15 8.38
N ARG A 26 -0.54 -0.16 7.09
CA ARG A 26 0.76 -0.39 6.45
C ARG A 26 0.81 0.14 5.03
N THR A 27 2.03 0.45 4.57
CA THR A 27 2.31 0.95 3.21
C THR A 27 2.65 -0.15 2.20
N ARG A 28 2.80 -1.40 2.66
CA ARG A 28 3.02 -2.59 1.81
C ARG A 28 2.64 -3.87 2.55
N ILE A 29 2.26 -4.89 1.78
CA ILE A 29 1.92 -6.22 2.28
C ILE A 29 2.86 -7.24 1.66
N VAL A 30 3.39 -8.15 2.46
CA VAL A 30 4.20 -9.29 1.99
C VAL A 30 3.45 -10.57 2.31
N LEU A 31 2.97 -11.26 1.28
CA LEU A 31 2.26 -12.53 1.38
C LEU A 31 3.29 -13.65 1.26
N THR A 32 3.58 -14.31 2.37
CA THR A 32 4.44 -15.51 2.36
C THR A 32 3.54 -16.74 2.29
N LEU A 33 3.91 -17.71 1.46
CA LEU A 33 3.19 -18.99 1.39
C LEU A 33 3.32 -19.75 2.72
N MET A 34 2.43 -19.51 3.68
CA MET A 34 2.18 -20.44 4.78
C MET A 34 1.24 -21.53 4.25
N ILE A 35 1.70 -22.77 4.34
CA ILE A 35 1.26 -23.90 3.51
C ILE A 35 -0.19 -24.36 3.76
N LYS A 36 -0.95 -23.79 4.71
CA LYS A 36 -2.28 -24.35 5.08
C LYS A 36 -3.47 -23.40 5.18
N LEU A 37 -3.29 -22.08 5.10
CA LEU A 37 -4.41 -21.15 5.26
C LEU A 37 -4.79 -20.46 3.94
N PRO A 38 -6.10 -20.30 3.66
CA PRO A 38 -6.57 -19.57 2.48
C PRO A 38 -6.28 -18.07 2.60
N VAL A 39 -6.33 -17.53 3.82
CA VAL A 39 -5.93 -16.14 4.11
C VAL A 39 -4.41 -16.07 4.18
N CYS A 40 -3.82 -15.28 3.28
CA CYS A 40 -2.37 -15.09 3.20
C CYS A 40 -1.91 -13.76 3.79
N GLY A 41 -2.86 -12.86 4.08
CA GLY A 41 -2.58 -11.56 4.66
C GLY A 41 -3.86 -10.78 4.94
N TRP A 42 -3.69 -9.66 5.61
CA TRP A 42 -4.77 -8.76 5.96
C TRP A 42 -4.24 -7.33 6.03
N ILE A 43 -5.16 -6.38 5.89
CA ILE A 43 -4.90 -4.96 6.07
C ILE A 43 -5.99 -4.38 6.96
N ILE A 44 -5.58 -3.55 7.92
CA ILE A 44 -6.52 -2.82 8.76
C ILE A 44 -6.71 -1.45 8.15
N VAL A 45 -7.96 -1.02 8.04
CA VAL A 45 -8.33 0.29 7.53
C VAL A 45 -9.14 1.01 8.60
N ALA A 46 -8.64 2.16 9.05
CA ALA A 46 -9.32 3.05 9.97
C ALA A 46 -9.90 4.24 9.21
N ILE A 47 -11.05 4.76 9.65
CA ILE A 47 -11.71 5.89 8.99
C ILE A 47 -12.00 7.03 9.98
N ASN A 48 -11.98 8.27 9.48
CA ASN A 48 -12.36 9.46 10.26
C ASN A 48 -13.74 10.04 9.88
N SER A 49 -14.34 9.62 8.76
CA SER A 49 -15.63 10.10 8.22
C SER A 49 -16.44 8.95 7.57
N PRO A 50 -17.78 8.98 7.50
CA PRO A 50 -18.60 7.84 7.09
C PRO A 50 -18.47 7.58 5.58
N THR A 51 -17.89 6.43 5.20
CA THR A 51 -17.63 6.15 3.78
C THR A 51 -17.65 4.67 3.41
N SER A 52 -17.95 4.36 2.13
CA SER A 52 -17.90 2.98 1.61
C SER A 52 -16.55 2.66 0.96
N LEU A 53 -16.07 1.43 1.16
CA LEU A 53 -14.78 0.94 0.69
C LEU A 53 -14.93 -0.12 -0.39
N ILE A 54 -14.25 0.03 -1.53
CA ILE A 54 -14.11 -1.04 -2.56
C ILE A 54 -12.64 -1.49 -2.65
N PRO A 55 -12.32 -2.68 -2.12
CA PRO A 55 -11.09 -3.39 -2.44
C PRO A 55 -11.00 -3.93 -3.88
N GLY A 56 -9.81 -3.87 -4.48
CA GLY A 56 -9.53 -4.53 -5.76
C GLY A 56 -8.04 -4.84 -5.99
N SER A 57 -7.74 -6.07 -6.40
CA SER A 57 -6.40 -6.54 -6.74
C SER A 57 -6.09 -6.38 -8.23
N LYS A 58 -4.92 -5.81 -8.54
CA LYS A 58 -4.40 -5.69 -9.91
C LYS A 58 -2.97 -6.16 -10.00
N MET A 59 -2.60 -6.69 -11.15
CA MET A 59 -1.21 -7.00 -11.50
C MET A 59 -0.44 -5.74 -11.90
N LYS A 60 0.90 -5.82 -11.91
CA LYS A 60 1.77 -4.74 -12.43
C LYS A 60 1.40 -4.28 -13.84
N LYS A 61 0.87 -5.18 -14.69
CA LYS A 61 0.40 -4.89 -16.05
C LYS A 61 -0.96 -4.16 -16.11
N GLY A 62 -1.56 -3.85 -14.97
CA GLY A 62 -2.85 -3.15 -14.88
C GLY A 62 -4.09 -4.03 -15.04
N GLU A 63 -3.89 -5.31 -15.42
CA GLU A 63 -4.94 -6.32 -15.52
C GLU A 63 -5.48 -6.69 -14.13
N LYS A 64 -6.80 -6.94 -14.04
CA LYS A 64 -7.44 -7.45 -12.82
C LYS A 64 -6.92 -8.84 -12.52
N SER A 65 -6.67 -9.14 -11.26
CA SER A 65 -6.01 -10.37 -10.84
C SER A 65 -6.82 -11.15 -9.82
N ASP A 66 -8.14 -11.05 -9.92
CA ASP A 66 -9.09 -11.62 -8.98
C ASP A 66 -9.04 -13.17 -9.01
N ASP A 67 -8.61 -13.75 -10.12
CA ASP A 67 -8.37 -15.20 -10.25
C ASP A 67 -7.17 -15.70 -9.44
N LEU A 68 -6.27 -14.80 -9.01
CA LEU A 68 -5.04 -15.13 -8.29
C LEU A 68 -5.13 -14.76 -6.81
N LEU A 69 -5.62 -13.56 -6.51
CA LEU A 69 -5.77 -13.04 -5.16
C LEU A 69 -7.10 -12.31 -5.08
N VAL A 70 -7.85 -12.52 -4.01
CA VAL A 70 -9.11 -11.81 -3.77
C VAL A 70 -9.06 -11.13 -2.42
N ALA A 71 -9.55 -9.89 -2.37
CA ALA A 71 -9.74 -9.15 -1.13
C ALA A 71 -11.19 -9.24 -0.66
N LEU A 72 -11.40 -9.63 0.59
CA LEU A 72 -12.71 -9.84 1.21
C LEU A 72 -12.83 -9.03 2.51
N PRO A 73 -13.98 -8.39 2.79
CA PRO A 73 -15.17 -8.29 1.93
C PRO A 73 -14.93 -7.36 0.71
N PRO A 74 -15.61 -7.57 -0.43
CA PRO A 74 -15.40 -6.79 -1.67
C PRO A 74 -15.95 -5.35 -1.61
N ILE A 75 -16.95 -5.11 -0.77
CA ILE A 75 -17.45 -3.78 -0.43
C ILE A 75 -17.81 -3.76 1.04
N GLN A 76 -17.47 -2.68 1.74
CA GLN A 76 -17.85 -2.51 3.14
C GLN A 76 -18.18 -1.06 3.44
N ARG A 77 -19.32 -0.84 4.09
CA ARG A 77 -19.66 0.45 4.69
C ARG A 77 -18.94 0.57 6.03
N LEU A 78 -18.31 1.71 6.26
CA LEU A 78 -17.61 2.00 7.50
C LEU A 78 -18.21 3.26 8.14
N GLU A 79 -18.46 3.18 9.44
CA GLU A 79 -18.92 4.31 10.25
C GLU A 79 -17.72 5.10 10.81
N PRO A 80 -17.88 6.38 11.17
CA PRO A 80 -16.76 7.21 11.61
C PRO A 80 -16.05 6.59 12.82
N LYS A 81 -14.71 6.66 12.85
CA LYS A 81 -13.84 6.04 13.87
C LYS A 81 -13.87 4.50 13.90
N ALA A 82 -14.59 3.86 12.97
CA ALA A 82 -14.56 2.41 12.84
C ALA A 82 -13.24 1.94 12.22
N THR A 83 -12.84 0.75 12.64
CA THR A 83 -11.71 0.03 12.08
C THR A 83 -12.22 -1.27 11.48
N THR A 84 -11.81 -1.57 10.24
CA THR A 84 -12.13 -2.85 9.60
C THR A 84 -10.89 -3.60 9.17
N GLN A 85 -11.02 -4.92 9.05
CA GLN A 85 -10.02 -5.81 8.51
C GLN A 85 -10.46 -6.31 7.14
N VAL A 86 -9.66 -6.03 6.11
CA VAL A 86 -9.79 -6.67 4.79
C VAL A 86 -8.79 -7.83 4.70
N ARG A 87 -9.29 -9.00 4.30
CA ARG A 87 -8.51 -10.25 4.17
C ARG A 87 -8.11 -10.45 2.72
N ILE A 88 -6.85 -10.79 2.48
CA ILE A 88 -6.35 -11.19 1.16
C ILE A 88 -6.27 -12.71 1.13
N VAL A 89 -7.05 -13.31 0.24
CA VAL A 89 -7.21 -14.75 0.07
C VAL A 89 -6.54 -15.18 -1.23
N LYS A 90 -5.74 -16.24 -1.17
CA LYS A 90 -5.17 -16.87 -2.37
C LYS A 90 -6.20 -17.77 -3.04
N GLN A 91 -6.18 -17.80 -4.36
CA GLN A 91 -7.04 -18.65 -5.17
C GLN A 91 -6.30 -19.93 -5.61
N ALA A 92 -7.02 -20.88 -6.21
CA ALA A 92 -6.39 -22.10 -6.73
C ALA A 92 -5.34 -21.80 -7.81
N SER A 93 -5.59 -20.79 -8.66
CA SER A 93 -4.70 -20.40 -9.75
C SER A 93 -3.41 -19.71 -9.28
N THR A 94 -3.27 -19.37 -7.99
CA THR A 94 -2.04 -18.75 -7.46
C THR A 94 -0.81 -19.67 -7.60
N THR A 95 -1.02 -20.97 -7.76
CA THR A 95 0.06 -21.95 -8.06
C THR A 95 0.73 -21.71 -9.42
N LYS A 96 0.09 -20.96 -10.33
CA LYS A 96 0.67 -20.57 -11.63
C LYS A 96 1.73 -19.47 -11.50
N LEU A 97 1.87 -18.86 -10.32
CA LEU A 97 2.85 -17.80 -10.11
C LEU A 97 4.28 -18.37 -10.07
N PRO A 98 5.28 -17.59 -10.53
CA PRO A 98 6.68 -17.99 -10.44
C PRO A 98 7.09 -18.35 -9.02
N GLY A 99 7.74 -19.51 -8.85
CA GLY A 99 8.25 -19.98 -7.56
C GLY A 99 9.67 -19.50 -7.24
N ASP A 100 10.37 -18.93 -8.23
CA ASP A 100 11.78 -18.52 -8.20
C ASP A 100 11.97 -17.02 -7.87
N ARG A 101 10.91 -16.21 -8.01
CA ARG A 101 10.94 -14.75 -7.82
C ARG A 101 9.67 -14.20 -7.19
N GLU A 102 9.79 -13.04 -6.54
CA GLU A 102 8.61 -12.32 -6.06
C GLU A 102 7.72 -11.86 -7.23
N THR A 103 6.41 -11.86 -7.01
CA THR A 103 5.44 -11.28 -7.94
C THR A 103 4.81 -10.03 -7.31
N LEU A 104 4.78 -8.92 -8.06
CA LEU A 104 4.21 -7.66 -7.60
C LEU A 104 2.74 -7.53 -8.01
N PHE A 105 1.90 -7.37 -7.00
CA PHE A 105 0.49 -7.00 -7.11
C PHE A 105 0.28 -5.60 -6.50
N PHE A 106 -0.84 -5.00 -6.85
CA PHE A 106 -1.33 -3.76 -6.28
C PHE A 106 -2.72 -3.99 -5.71
N TYR A 107 -2.87 -3.66 -4.43
CA TYR A 107 -4.16 -3.56 -3.77
C TYR A 107 -4.65 -2.12 -3.88
N ASN A 108 -5.77 -1.94 -4.56
CA ASN A 108 -6.42 -0.65 -4.72
C ASN A 108 -7.58 -0.60 -3.73
N MET A 109 -7.61 0.48 -2.97
CA MET A 109 -8.60 0.75 -1.95
C MET A 109 -9.27 2.06 -2.33
N ARG A 110 -10.54 2.00 -2.73
CA ARG A 110 -11.29 3.19 -3.15
C ARG A 110 -12.32 3.55 -2.10
N GLU A 111 -12.33 4.83 -1.76
CA GLU A 111 -13.34 5.47 -0.94
C GLU A 111 -14.49 5.99 -1.82
N ILE A 112 -15.74 5.78 -1.39
CA ILE A 112 -16.93 6.36 -2.02
C ILE A 112 -17.59 7.34 -1.06
N PRO A 113 -17.30 8.64 -1.14
CA PRO A 113 -17.86 9.65 -0.26
C PRO A 113 -19.40 9.70 -0.33
N PRO A 114 -20.08 10.07 0.77
CA PRO A 114 -21.54 10.19 0.79
C PRO A 114 -21.98 11.28 -0.19
N ALA A 115 -23.15 11.11 -0.81
CA ALA A 115 -23.71 12.12 -1.70
C ALA A 115 -23.91 13.45 -0.96
N PRO A 116 -23.62 14.59 -1.59
CA PRO A 116 -23.88 15.90 -0.98
C PRO A 116 -25.38 16.08 -0.72
N GLU A 117 -25.72 16.82 0.33
CA GLU A 117 -27.12 17.13 0.64
C GLU A 117 -27.73 18.00 -0.46
N LYS A 118 -28.97 17.67 -0.87
CA LYS A 118 -29.65 18.29 -2.03
C LYS A 118 -30.00 19.77 -1.85
N ASN A 119 -29.75 20.36 -0.68
CA ASN A 119 -30.16 21.72 -0.32
C ASN A 119 -29.00 22.73 -0.26
N SER A 120 -27.82 22.41 -0.79
CA SER A 120 -26.75 23.39 -0.90
C SER A 120 -26.93 24.24 -2.16
N ASP A 121 -27.30 25.51 -2.01
CA ASP A 121 -27.28 26.56 -3.07
C ASP A 121 -25.86 26.90 -3.58
N HIS A 122 -24.91 25.99 -3.40
CA HIS A 122 -23.50 26.17 -3.69
C HIS A 122 -22.97 24.98 -4.49
N ALA A 123 -22.04 25.26 -5.40
CA ALA A 123 -21.32 24.21 -6.13
C ALA A 123 -20.41 23.44 -5.16
N VAL A 124 -20.66 22.14 -4.98
CA VAL A 124 -19.87 21.27 -4.09
C VAL A 124 -18.84 20.49 -4.90
N LEU A 125 -17.56 20.62 -4.54
CA LEU A 125 -16.48 19.78 -5.05
C LEU A 125 -16.35 18.52 -4.18
N GLN A 126 -16.59 17.36 -4.77
CA GLN A 126 -16.45 16.08 -4.09
C GLN A 126 -15.16 15.38 -4.55
N VAL A 127 -14.31 15.00 -3.59
CA VAL A 127 -13.04 14.32 -3.86
C VAL A 127 -13.15 12.87 -3.37
N ALA A 128 -12.93 11.92 -4.28
CA ALA A 128 -12.82 10.50 -3.94
C ALA A 128 -11.34 10.10 -3.89
N ILE A 129 -10.91 9.50 -2.77
CA ILE A 129 -9.53 9.08 -2.58
C ILE A 129 -9.39 7.60 -2.97
N GLN A 130 -8.34 7.29 -3.73
CA GLN A 130 -7.96 5.92 -4.03
C GLN A 130 -6.51 5.67 -3.58
N SER A 131 -6.34 4.84 -2.55
CA SER A 131 -5.02 4.39 -2.11
C SER A 131 -4.60 3.16 -2.91
N ARG A 132 -3.34 3.13 -3.33
CA ARG A 132 -2.73 1.97 -4.00
C ARG A 132 -1.55 1.47 -3.19
N ILE A 133 -1.65 0.23 -2.73
CA ILE A 133 -0.67 -0.41 -1.84
C ILE A 133 0.01 -1.55 -2.60
N LYS A 134 1.34 -1.66 -2.47
CA LYS A 134 2.10 -2.76 -3.06
C LYS A 134 1.88 -4.04 -2.25
N VAL A 135 1.54 -5.12 -2.95
CA VAL A 135 1.38 -6.46 -2.38
C VAL A 135 2.42 -7.38 -3.03
N PHE A 136 3.38 -7.83 -2.26
CA PHE A 136 4.45 -8.72 -2.71
C PHE A 136 4.04 -10.17 -2.44
N TRP A 137 3.85 -10.95 -3.50
CA TRP A 137 3.71 -12.39 -3.39
C TRP A 137 5.10 -13.02 -3.31
N ARG A 138 5.40 -13.64 -2.17
CA ARG A 138 6.69 -14.27 -1.89
C ARG A 138 6.55 -15.80 -1.81
N PRO A 139 7.12 -16.52 -2.79
CA PRO A 139 7.25 -17.98 -2.72
C PRO A 139 7.97 -18.45 -1.45
N ALA A 140 7.62 -19.65 -0.97
CA ALA A 140 8.22 -20.23 0.23
C ALA A 140 9.75 -20.41 0.10
N ALA A 141 10.24 -20.67 -1.11
CA ALA A 141 11.67 -20.82 -1.41
C ALA A 141 12.47 -19.52 -1.15
N LEU A 142 11.82 -18.35 -1.22
CA LEU A 142 12.45 -17.04 -1.00
C LEU A 142 12.20 -16.51 0.41
N ARG A 143 12.05 -17.41 1.39
CA ARG A 143 11.91 -17.00 2.78
C ARG A 143 13.26 -16.48 3.29
N LYS A 144 13.36 -15.17 3.47
CA LYS A 144 14.53 -14.52 4.09
C LYS A 144 14.89 -15.17 5.43
N LYS A 145 16.17 -15.49 5.60
CA LYS A 145 16.72 -15.88 6.91
C LYS A 145 16.91 -14.64 7.79
N ALA A 146 16.90 -14.82 9.10
CA ALA A 146 17.20 -13.74 10.03
C ALA A 146 18.61 -13.18 9.75
N GLY A 147 18.72 -11.85 9.60
CA GLY A 147 19.99 -11.18 9.27
C GLY A 147 20.35 -11.12 7.79
N GLU A 148 19.56 -11.72 6.90
CA GLU A 148 19.84 -11.71 5.46
C GLU A 148 19.49 -10.35 4.81
N LYS A 149 20.52 -9.62 4.41
CA LYS A 149 20.43 -8.28 3.81
C LYS A 149 20.47 -8.32 2.28
N VAL A 150 19.49 -8.97 1.65
CA VAL A 150 19.41 -9.07 0.17
C VAL A 150 19.36 -7.70 -0.50
N GLU A 151 18.87 -6.68 0.20
CA GLU A 151 18.82 -5.29 -0.27
C GLU A 151 20.19 -4.68 -0.55
N LEU A 152 21.26 -5.20 0.07
CA LEU A 152 22.62 -4.73 -0.15
C LEU A 152 23.29 -5.35 -1.38
N GLN A 153 22.65 -6.34 -2.02
CA GLN A 153 23.18 -6.99 -3.22
C GLN A 153 22.88 -6.19 -4.50
N LEU A 154 22.25 -5.01 -4.37
CA LEU A 154 22.00 -4.12 -5.49
C LEU A 154 23.33 -3.61 -6.05
N GLN A 155 23.60 -3.93 -7.31
CA GLN A 155 24.78 -3.45 -8.01
C GLN A 155 24.47 -2.10 -8.65
N VAL A 156 25.33 -1.12 -8.40
CA VAL A 156 25.19 0.24 -8.91
C VAL A 156 26.40 0.55 -9.76
N SER A 157 26.18 0.93 -11.02
CA SER A 157 27.24 1.36 -11.93
C SER A 157 26.89 2.71 -12.53
N GLN A 158 27.82 3.65 -12.48
CA GLN A 158 27.68 4.96 -13.11
C GLN A 158 28.56 5.04 -14.36
N GLN A 159 27.98 5.46 -15.47
CA GLN A 159 28.70 5.72 -16.72
C GLN A 159 28.33 7.14 -17.19
N GLY A 160 29.26 8.08 -17.04
CA GLY A 160 28.99 9.50 -17.24
C GLY A 160 27.85 9.99 -16.34
N ASN A 161 26.79 10.52 -16.95
CA ASN A 161 25.58 10.99 -16.25
C ASN A 161 24.50 9.91 -16.09
N GLN A 162 24.75 8.66 -16.48
CA GLN A 162 23.79 7.57 -16.35
C GLN A 162 24.11 6.70 -15.14
N LEU A 163 23.15 6.58 -14.22
CA LEU A 163 23.20 5.65 -13.10
C LEU A 163 22.38 4.40 -13.43
N THR A 164 23.03 3.24 -13.50
CA THR A 164 22.39 1.95 -13.75
C THR A 164 22.32 1.14 -12.46
N LEU A 165 21.10 0.69 -12.10
CA LEU A 165 20.84 -0.17 -10.96
C LEU A 165 20.51 -1.58 -11.45
N LYS A 166 21.38 -2.55 -11.14
CA LYS A 166 21.18 -3.96 -11.46
C LYS A 166 20.82 -4.72 -10.19
N ASN A 167 19.60 -5.27 -10.16
CA ASN A 167 19.12 -6.11 -9.07
C ASN A 167 19.32 -7.60 -9.44
N PRO A 168 20.36 -8.28 -8.94
CA PRO A 168 20.56 -9.71 -9.17
C PRO A 168 19.63 -10.59 -8.32
N THR A 169 18.87 -10.01 -7.39
CA THR A 169 18.06 -10.76 -6.42
C THR A 169 16.66 -11.06 -6.94
N ALA A 170 16.06 -12.09 -6.37
CA ALA A 170 14.68 -12.50 -6.64
C ALA A 170 13.61 -11.61 -5.97
N TYR A 171 14.01 -10.50 -5.33
CA TYR A 171 13.15 -9.61 -4.54
C TYR A 171 12.91 -8.27 -5.23
N TYR A 172 11.77 -7.63 -4.98
CA TYR A 172 11.54 -6.25 -5.40
C TYR A 172 12.18 -5.26 -4.43
N LEU A 173 13.19 -4.54 -4.90
CA LEU A 173 13.85 -3.48 -4.14
C LEU A 173 13.24 -2.11 -4.49
N THR A 174 12.75 -1.39 -3.48
CA THR A 174 12.32 0.01 -3.63
C THR A 174 13.45 0.89 -3.14
N HIS A 175 14.05 1.65 -4.05
CA HIS A 175 15.08 2.65 -3.76
C HIS A 175 14.45 4.04 -3.67
N CYS A 176 14.95 4.86 -2.76
CA CYS A 176 14.71 6.31 -2.74
C CYS A 176 16.06 6.95 -3.06
N LEU A 177 16.14 7.73 -4.13
CA LEU A 177 17.35 8.50 -4.42
C LEU A 177 17.36 9.70 -3.45
N PRO A 178 18.35 9.82 -2.56
CA PRO A 178 18.58 11.11 -1.90
C PRO A 178 18.94 12.10 -3.00
N GLY A 179 18.23 13.23 -3.06
CA GLY A 179 18.45 14.26 -4.08
C GLY A 179 19.94 14.58 -4.19
N THR A 180 20.45 14.50 -5.42
CA THR A 180 21.75 15.08 -5.78
C THR A 180 21.68 16.56 -5.43
N LYS A 181 22.51 17.00 -4.47
CA LYS A 181 22.73 18.42 -4.22
C LYS A 181 23.37 19.08 -5.44
#